data_AF-A0A8C6Y3R9-F1
#
_entry.id   AF-A0A8C6Y3R9-F1
#
_cell.length_a   1.000
_cell.length_b   1.000
_cell.length_c   1.000
_cell.angle_alpha   90.00
_cell.angle_beta   90.00
_cell.angle_gamma   90.00
#
_symmetry.space_group_name_H-M   'P 1'
#
loop_
_entity.id
_entity.type
_entity.pdbx_description
1 polymer ?
#
loop_
_entity_poly.entity_id
_entity_poly.type
_entity_poly.pdbx_seq_one_letter_code
_entity_poly.pdbx_strand_id
1 'polypeptide(L)'
;MAGPPGGLSIWRSRFGDLVGVPGRRRPIKAKLPLVLGDRVSNRRLKLGEASCVTEMALMMACWKANEFSDSACAKEITTFFECAAKAEAKKNETTPEESSGTLDSQQVNKLLGRYPNITHHY
;
A
#
# COMPACT_ATOMS: atom_id res chain seq x y z
N MET A 1 3.79 -26.69 31.16
CA MET A 1 3.02 -25.78 30.28
C MET A 1 3.12 -24.37 30.85
N ALA A 2 4.07 -23.57 30.35
CA ALA A 2 4.24 -22.18 30.75
C ALA A 2 3.66 -21.29 29.64
N GLY A 3 2.51 -20.68 29.88
CA GLY A 3 1.93 -19.68 28.98
C GLY A 3 2.70 -18.35 29.08
N PRO A 4 2.78 -17.56 27.99
CA PRO A 4 3.58 -16.35 27.96
C PRO A 4 2.96 -15.22 28.80
N PRO A 5 3.78 -14.38 29.47
CA PRO A 5 3.31 -13.31 30.33
C PRO A 5 2.76 -12.12 29.53
N GLY A 6 1.74 -11.48 30.11
CA GLY A 6 0.86 -10.51 29.48
C GLY A 6 1.52 -9.25 28.90
N GLY A 7 1.13 -8.93 27.66
CA GLY A 7 1.39 -7.66 26.97
C GLY A 7 0.15 -6.75 26.87
N LEU A 8 -0.75 -6.78 27.86
CA LEU A 8 -2.05 -6.06 27.82
C LEU A 8 -2.10 -4.77 28.66
N SER A 9 -1.02 -4.40 29.35
CA SER A 9 -1.04 -3.31 30.34
C SER A 9 -0.97 -1.89 29.78
N ILE A 10 -0.67 -1.69 28.48
CA ILE A 10 -0.52 -0.35 27.88
C ILE A 10 -1.88 0.29 27.47
N TRP A 11 -2.92 -0.52 27.26
CA TRP A 11 -4.20 -0.05 26.71
C TRP A 11 -5.18 0.44 27.79
N ARG A 12 -5.05 -0.02 29.04
CA ARG A 12 -5.97 0.31 30.15
C ARG A 12 -5.97 1.81 30.48
N SER A 13 -4.89 2.54 30.20
CA SER A 13 -4.74 3.96 30.52
C SER A 13 -5.16 4.92 29.40
N ARG A 14 -5.60 4.43 28.23
CA ARG A 14 -5.77 5.28 27.03
C ARG A 14 -7.21 5.44 26.54
N PHE A 15 -8.12 4.56 26.95
CA PHE A 15 -9.53 4.61 26.59
C PHE A 15 -10.36 4.74 27.86
N GLY A 16 -10.74 5.97 28.18
CA GLY A 16 -11.60 6.24 29.32
C GLY A 16 -13.04 5.88 28.97
N ASP A 17 -13.58 4.89 29.65
CA ASP A 17 -14.83 5.12 30.37
C ASP A 17 -14.62 6.29 31.33
N LEU A 18 -15.67 7.04 31.61
CA LEU A 18 -15.70 8.29 32.38
C LEU A 18 -15.30 8.13 33.86
N VAL A 19 -14.15 7.52 34.16
CA VAL A 19 -13.48 7.60 35.46
C VAL A 19 -12.28 8.50 35.26
N GLY A 20 -12.39 9.72 35.79
CA GLY A 20 -11.36 10.76 35.68
C GLY A 20 -10.03 10.30 36.25
N VAL A 21 -9.09 9.93 35.37
CA VAL A 21 -7.69 9.72 35.72
C VAL A 21 -6.97 11.08 35.62
N PRO A 22 -6.50 11.66 36.73
CA PRO A 22 -5.82 12.95 36.69
C PRO A 22 -4.42 12.79 36.07
N GLY A 23 -4.18 13.51 34.96
CA GLY A 23 -2.81 13.89 34.57
C GLY A 23 -2.21 13.34 33.27
N ARG A 24 -2.90 12.58 32.40
CA ARG A 24 -2.30 12.20 31.10
C ARG A 24 -3.26 12.19 29.91
N ARG A 25 -2.82 12.89 28.85
CA ARG A 25 -3.17 12.86 27.42
C ARG A 25 -4.62 12.46 27.08
N ARG A 26 -5.37 13.44 26.54
CA ARG A 26 -6.73 13.27 25.99
C ARG A 26 -6.82 11.95 25.21
N PRO A 27 -7.72 11.02 25.58
CA PRO A 27 -7.98 9.80 24.82
C PRO A 27 -8.22 10.14 23.35
N ILE A 28 -7.63 9.38 22.43
CA ILE A 28 -7.92 9.49 21.01
C ILE A 28 -9.41 9.17 20.84
N LYS A 29 -10.21 10.15 20.42
CA LYS A 29 -11.63 9.95 20.14
C LYS A 29 -11.76 9.15 18.84
N ALA A 30 -11.89 7.84 18.96
CA ALA A 30 -12.15 6.98 17.81
C ALA A 30 -13.59 7.24 17.29
N LYS A 31 -13.75 7.34 15.97
CA LYS A 31 -15.08 7.47 15.32
C LYS A 31 -15.82 6.13 15.24
N LEU A 32 -15.08 5.03 15.32
CA LEU A 32 -15.58 3.65 15.26
C LEU A 32 -15.15 2.92 16.54
N PRO A 33 -15.91 1.91 16.98
CA PRO A 33 -15.53 1.09 18.12
C PRO A 33 -14.20 0.40 17.84
N LEU A 34 -13.37 0.25 18.87
CA LEU A 34 -12.04 -0.38 18.78
C LEU A 34 -12.15 -1.89 18.86
N VAL A 35 -12.87 -2.43 17.89
CA VAL A 35 -13.16 -3.84 17.74
C VAL A 35 -12.62 -4.26 16.39
N LEU A 36 -11.93 -5.40 16.35
CA LEU A 36 -11.46 -5.98 15.09
C LEU A 36 -12.67 -6.41 14.26
N GLY A 37 -12.72 -5.96 13.00
CA GLY A 37 -13.74 -6.40 12.05
C GLY A 37 -13.41 -7.75 11.43
N ASP A 38 -14.42 -8.48 10.97
CA ASP A 38 -14.26 -9.84 10.41
C ASP A 38 -13.72 -9.87 8.97
N ARG A 39 -13.39 -8.69 8.40
CA ARG A 39 -12.84 -8.56 7.05
C ARG A 39 -11.78 -7.46 6.99
N VAL A 40 -10.80 -7.68 6.13
CA VAL A 40 -9.75 -6.73 5.77
C VAL A 40 -10.07 -6.18 4.38
N SER A 41 -9.84 -4.88 4.19
CA SER A 41 -10.02 -4.22 2.90
C SER A 41 -9.08 -4.80 1.85
N ASN A 42 -9.54 -4.88 0.60
CA ASN A 42 -8.66 -5.27 -0.50
C ASN A 42 -7.47 -4.31 -0.62
N ARG A 43 -6.31 -4.84 -0.96
CA ARG A 43 -5.12 -4.03 -1.21
C ARG A 43 -5.41 -3.09 -2.37
N ARG A 44 -5.21 -1.79 -2.15
CA ARG A 44 -5.30 -0.82 -3.24
C ARG A 44 -4.21 -1.12 -4.24
N LEU A 45 -4.60 -1.30 -5.50
CA LEU A 45 -3.67 -1.31 -6.61
C LEU A 45 -2.95 0.05 -6.61
N LYS A 46 -1.63 0.03 -6.75
CA LYS A 46 -0.87 1.27 -6.90
C LYS A 46 -1.35 1.92 -8.20
N LEU A 47 -1.79 3.17 -8.10
CA LEU A 47 -2.05 4.00 -9.27
C LEU A 47 -0.75 4.05 -10.09
N GLY A 48 -0.84 3.76 -11.39
CA GLY A 48 0.33 3.66 -12.25
C GLY A 48 1.12 4.96 -12.26
N GLU A 49 2.41 4.88 -11.95
CA GLU A 49 3.33 5.99 -12.14
C GLU A 49 3.70 6.09 -13.62
N ALA A 50 3.97 7.31 -14.11
CA ALA A 50 4.45 7.50 -15.47
C ALA A 50 5.83 6.82 -15.61
N SER A 51 5.89 5.79 -16.45
CA SER A 51 7.14 5.13 -16.79
C SER A 51 7.93 5.95 -17.82
N CYS A 52 9.26 5.88 -17.77
CA CYS A 52 10.16 6.45 -18.79
C CYS A 52 10.16 7.99 -18.90
N VAL A 53 9.83 8.69 -17.83
CA VAL A 53 9.78 10.17 -17.79
C VAL A 53 11.16 10.80 -18.08
N THR A 54 12.24 10.17 -17.64
CA THR A 54 13.61 10.66 -17.85
C THR A 54 14.01 10.66 -19.32
N GLU A 55 13.68 9.57 -20.02
CA GLU A 55 14.00 9.42 -21.44
C GLU A 55 13.12 10.31 -22.31
N MET A 56 11.85 10.47 -21.92
CA MET A 56 10.95 11.45 -22.53
C MET A 56 11.52 12.87 -22.41
N ALA A 57 12.07 13.25 -21.24
CA ALA A 57 12.69 14.56 -21.07
C ALA A 57 13.94 14.77 -21.95
N LEU A 58 14.77 13.73 -22.12
CA LEU A 58 15.96 13.79 -22.99
C LEU A 58 15.59 13.93 -24.47
N MET A 59 14.61 13.17 -24.93
CA MET A 59 14.11 13.26 -26.31
C MET A 59 13.52 14.65 -26.60
N MET A 60 12.74 15.20 -25.67
CA MET A 60 12.20 16.57 -25.80
C MET A 60 13.29 17.64 -25.78
N ALA A 61 14.37 17.43 -25.00
CA ALA A 61 15.51 18.34 -24.97
C ALA A 61 16.27 18.34 -26.31
N CYS A 62 16.46 17.16 -26.91
CA CYS A 62 17.08 17.03 -28.23
C CYS A 62 16.22 17.70 -29.31
N TRP A 63 14.92 17.42 -29.33
CA TRP A 63 14.00 18.06 -30.27
C TRP A 63 14.02 19.58 -30.17
N LYS A 64 14.07 20.13 -28.95
CA LYS A 64 14.14 21.58 -28.75
C LYS A 64 15.42 22.20 -29.34
N ALA A 65 16.53 21.47 -29.34
CA ALA A 65 17.80 21.94 -29.88
C ALA A 65 17.90 21.80 -31.41
N ASN A 66 17.19 20.83 -31.99
CA ASN A 66 17.31 20.43 -33.40
C ASN A 66 16.03 20.64 -34.21
N GLU A 67 15.21 21.64 -33.85
CA GLU A 67 13.97 22.00 -34.56
C GLU A 67 12.99 20.83 -34.72
N PHE A 68 12.94 19.93 -33.73
CA PHE A 68 12.10 18.73 -33.73
C PHE A 68 12.40 17.75 -34.88
N SER A 69 13.65 17.74 -35.37
CA SER A 69 14.10 16.77 -36.36
C SER A 69 14.35 15.39 -35.75
N ASP A 70 13.59 14.40 -36.17
CA ASP A 70 13.74 13.01 -35.72
C ASP A 70 15.05 12.36 -36.19
N SER A 71 15.60 12.79 -37.32
CA SER A 71 16.87 12.24 -37.82
C SER A 71 18.06 12.68 -36.96
N ALA A 72 18.01 13.89 -36.39
CA ALA A 72 19.03 14.41 -35.48
C ALA A 72 18.93 13.78 -34.08
N CYS A 73 17.73 13.38 -33.65
CA CYS A 73 17.44 12.84 -32.32
C CYS A 73 17.18 11.33 -32.30
N ALA A 74 17.65 10.61 -33.33
CA ALA A 74 17.36 9.18 -33.49
C ALA A 74 17.81 8.35 -32.27
N LYS A 75 18.91 8.74 -31.61
CA LYS A 75 19.42 8.04 -30.43
C LYS A 75 18.45 8.15 -29.26
N GLU A 76 18.04 9.37 -28.93
CA GLU A 76 17.12 9.67 -27.84
C GLU A 76 15.75 9.02 -28.07
N ILE A 77 15.28 9.02 -29.32
CA ILE A 77 14.04 8.36 -29.73
C ILE A 77 14.14 6.84 -29.54
N THR A 78 15.22 6.19 -29.99
CA THR A 78 15.40 4.75 -29.79
C THR A 78 15.44 4.36 -28.32
N THR A 79 16.14 5.14 -27.49
CA THR A 79 16.19 4.88 -26.04
C THR A 79 14.81 4.94 -25.40
N PHE A 80 14.03 5.99 -25.71
CA PHE A 80 12.66 6.15 -25.21
C PHE A 80 11.77 4.95 -25.56
N PHE A 81 11.82 4.48 -26.81
CA PHE A 81 11.03 3.33 -27.24
C PHE A 81 11.47 2.03 -26.58
N GLU A 82 12.76 1.84 -26.33
CA GLU A 82 13.24 0.68 -25.57
C GLU A 82 12.71 0.67 -24.13
N CYS A 83 12.69 1.82 -23.45
CA CYS A 83 12.09 1.88 -22.12
C CYS A 83 10.58 1.68 -22.17
N ALA A 84 9.88 2.26 -23.15
CA ALA A 84 8.45 2.08 -23.33
C ALA A 84 8.11 0.59 -23.51
N ALA A 85 8.83 -0.12 -24.38
CA ALA A 85 8.67 -1.56 -24.59
C ALA A 85 8.92 -2.37 -23.30
N LYS A 86 9.97 -2.04 -22.54
CA LYS A 86 10.25 -2.67 -21.23
C LYS A 86 9.16 -2.36 -20.20
N ALA A 87 8.59 -1.16 -20.20
CA ALA A 87 7.54 -0.76 -19.30
C ALA A 87 6.21 -1.46 -19.63
N GLU A 88 5.89 -1.64 -20.91
CA GLU A 88 4.73 -2.41 -21.36
C GLU A 88 4.87 -3.90 -21.01
N ALA A 89 6.04 -4.49 -21.24
CA ALA A 89 6.33 -5.88 -20.83
C ALA A 89 6.14 -6.07 -19.31
N LYS A 90 6.69 -5.16 -18.50
CA LYS A 90 6.53 -5.20 -17.03
C LYS A 90 5.08 -5.03 -16.58
N LYS A 91 4.28 -4.19 -17.25
CA LYS A 91 2.86 -4.03 -16.93
C LYS A 91 2.09 -5.33 -17.13
N ASN A 92 2.39 -6.05 -18.20
CA ASN A 92 1.76 -7.34 -18.50
C ASN A 92 2.19 -8.44 -17.52
N GLU A 93 3.44 -8.41 -17.06
CA GLU A 93 3.97 -9.34 -16.05
C GLU A 93 3.45 -9.04 -14.64
N THR A 94 3.23 -7.77 -14.29
CA THR A 94 2.55 -7.37 -13.05
C THR A 94 1.04 -7.61 -13.08
N THR A 95 0.63 -8.82 -13.47
CA THR A 95 -0.49 -9.44 -12.76
C THR A 95 -0.10 -9.54 -11.27
N PRO A 96 -1.05 -9.54 -10.33
CA PRO A 96 -0.75 -9.45 -8.90
C PRO A 96 -0.17 -10.77 -8.38
N GLU A 97 0.95 -11.22 -8.94
CA GLU A 97 1.75 -12.29 -8.41
C GLU A 97 2.61 -11.73 -7.29
N GLU A 98 2.18 -12.13 -6.10
CA GLU A 98 3.04 -12.44 -4.97
C GLU A 98 3.70 -11.22 -4.33
N SER A 99 2.92 -10.59 -3.47
CA SER A 99 3.46 -9.85 -2.35
C SER A 99 4.33 -10.78 -1.49
N SER A 100 5.63 -10.73 -1.77
CA SER A 100 6.75 -10.95 -0.84
C SER A 100 6.28 -10.93 0.63
N GLY A 101 6.04 -12.13 1.18
CA GLY A 101 5.85 -12.40 2.60
C GLY A 101 4.45 -12.15 3.21
N THR A 102 3.44 -11.68 2.46
CA THR A 102 2.10 -11.40 3.05
C THR A 102 0.99 -12.13 2.29
N LEU A 103 0.07 -12.76 3.03
CA LEU A 103 -1.12 -13.43 2.48
C LEU A 103 -2.01 -12.42 1.73
N ASP A 104 -2.65 -12.89 0.65
CA ASP A 104 -3.62 -12.08 -0.07
C ASP A 104 -4.84 -11.76 0.82
N SER A 105 -5.43 -10.59 0.62
CA SER A 105 -6.60 -10.11 1.36
C SER A 105 -7.77 -11.10 1.28
N GLN A 106 -7.93 -11.83 0.18
CA GLN A 106 -8.97 -12.85 0.04
C GLN A 106 -8.67 -14.08 0.91
N GLN A 107 -7.41 -14.48 1.01
CA GLN A 107 -6.98 -15.59 1.86
C GLN A 107 -7.20 -15.24 3.34
N VAL A 108 -6.84 -14.03 3.75
CA VAL A 108 -7.09 -13.54 5.12
C VAL A 108 -8.59 -13.47 5.42
N ASN A 109 -9.40 -12.97 4.49
CA ASN A 109 -10.86 -12.89 4.67
C ASN A 109 -11.52 -14.27 4.79
N LYS A 110 -10.99 -15.30 4.10
CA LYS A 110 -11.45 -16.69 4.29
C LYS A 110 -11.11 -17.22 5.69
N LEU A 111 -9.95 -16.86 6.24
CA LEU A 111 -9.55 -17.27 7.59
C LEU A 111 -10.36 -16.56 8.67
N LEU A 112 -10.55 -15.24 8.55
CA LEU A 112 -11.37 -14.46 9.48
C LEU A 112 -12.83 -14.91 9.47
N GLY A 113 -13.35 -15.35 8.31
CA GLY A 113 -14.69 -15.94 8.22
C GLY A 113 -14.85 -17.27 8.97
N ARG A 114 -13.77 -18.03 9.17
CA ARG A 114 -13.79 -19.27 9.99
C ARG A 114 -13.68 -18.99 11.48
N TYR A 115 -12.98 -17.93 11.85
CA TYR A 115 -12.71 -17.54 13.23
C TYR A 115 -13.12 -16.08 13.45
N PRO A 116 -14.42 -15.79 13.56
CA PRO A 116 -14.92 -14.43 13.74
C PRO A 116 -14.55 -13.87 15.12
N ASN A 117 -14.52 -12.55 15.23
CA ASN A 117 -14.23 -11.90 16.50
C ASN A 117 -15.44 -11.99 17.46
N ILE A 118 -15.30 -12.71 18.57
CA ILE A 118 -16.35 -12.85 19.58
C ILE A 118 -16.30 -11.65 20.52
N THR A 119 -17.18 -10.67 20.28
CA THR A 119 -17.22 -9.41 21.06
C THR A 119 -18.34 -9.37 22.08
N HIS A 120 -19.29 -10.30 21.98
CA HIS A 120 -20.38 -10.48 22.92
C HIS A 120 -20.25 -11.85 23.56
N HIS A 121 -20.05 -11.87 24.87
CA HIS A 121 -20.30 -13.05 25.68
C HIS A 121 -21.81 -13.12 25.93
N TYR A 122 -22.41 -14.29 25.69
CA TYR A 122 -23.75 -14.59 26.20
C TYR A 122 -23.71 -14.80 27.71
#